data_AF-A0A414NGJ1-F1
#
_entry.id   AF-A0A414NGJ1-F1
#
_cell.length_a   1.000
_cell.length_b   1.000
_cell.length_c   1.000
_cell.angle_alpha   90.00
_cell.angle_beta   90.00
_cell.angle_gamma   90.00
#
_symmetry.space_group_name_H-M   'P 1'
#
loop_
_entity.id
_entity.type
_entity.pdbx_description
1 polymer ?
#
loop_
_entity_poly.entity_id
_entity_poly.type
_entity_poly.pdbx_seq_one_letter_code
_entity_poly.pdbx_strand_id
1 'polypeptide(L)'
;MLVIVAEGTGGYFFFSGDVMRESCLDAFNSYVARYDASDERIALKVEHTYEAAGLCDEIARGEGLPSADVDLAWLCGLLHDIGRFEQLCQWGTFSDADSCSHAALGIQVLKDEMGSFTNDPEWVHIIESAVALHSDFRLPPGLSARERLFCTITRDADKVDILRVFNQSSCEAVLGIDPGEFSRGGDLGCGVRGVRRAPAPLAR
;
A
#
# COMPACT_ATOMS: atom_id res chain seq x y z
N MET A 1 -13.97 30.64 1.60
CA MET A 1 -13.31 31.92 1.91
C MET A 1 -11.92 31.57 2.39
N LEU A 2 -10.92 31.78 1.54
CA LEU A 2 -9.52 31.41 1.80
C LEU A 2 -8.91 32.43 2.77
N VAL A 3 -8.36 31.96 3.89
CA VAL A 3 -7.54 32.81 4.78
C VAL A 3 -6.15 32.19 4.83
N ILE A 4 -5.21 32.81 4.13
CA ILE A 4 -3.78 32.52 4.28
C ILE A 4 -3.26 33.49 5.35
N VAL A 5 -2.82 32.96 6.49
CA VAL A 5 -1.96 33.67 7.42
C VAL A 5 -0.58 33.03 7.34
N ALA A 6 0.37 33.75 6.76
CA ALA A 6 1.79 33.48 6.95
C ALA A 6 2.31 34.36 8.08
N GLU A 7 3.08 33.79 9.01
CA GLU A 7 4.28 34.34 9.67
C GLU A 7 4.74 33.43 10.84
N GLY A 8 6.05 33.18 10.94
CA GLY A 8 6.73 32.97 12.23
C GLY A 8 7.05 31.54 12.69
N THR A 9 8.26 31.08 12.36
CA THR A 9 9.15 30.18 13.14
C THR A 9 8.53 29.01 13.94
N GLY A 10 8.71 27.78 13.42
CA GLY A 10 8.47 26.53 14.15
C GLY A 10 7.03 26.00 14.06
N GLY A 11 6.44 26.01 12.86
CA GLY A 11 5.05 25.65 12.65
C GLY A 11 4.88 24.17 12.35
N TYR A 12 4.24 23.43 13.28
CA TYR A 12 3.44 22.27 12.89
C TYR A 12 2.34 22.79 11.96
N PHE A 13 2.44 22.48 10.66
CA PHE A 13 1.39 22.83 9.71
C PHE A 13 0.14 21.99 10.05
N PHE A 14 -0.82 22.60 10.74
CA PHE A 14 -2.16 22.04 10.87
C PHE A 14 -2.90 22.27 9.55
N PHE A 15 -2.84 21.28 8.66
CA PHE A 15 -3.74 21.22 7.52
C PHE A 15 -5.13 20.79 8.01
N SER A 16 -6.19 21.42 7.48
CA SER A 16 -7.53 20.82 7.54
C SER A 16 -7.46 19.45 6.85
N GLY A 17 -8.19 18.44 7.34
CA GLY A 17 -8.12 17.07 6.81
C GLY A 17 -8.23 16.99 5.28
N ASP A 18 -9.10 17.82 4.69
CA ASP A 18 -9.28 17.92 3.24
C ASP A 18 -8.01 18.39 2.49
N VAL A 19 -7.25 19.34 3.06
CA VAL A 19 -6.03 19.88 2.42
C VAL A 19 -4.86 18.89 2.52
N MET A 20 -4.78 18.14 3.63
CA MET A 20 -3.77 17.10 3.80
C MET A 20 -3.98 15.96 2.79
N ARG A 21 -5.22 15.48 2.66
CA ARG A 21 -5.55 14.41 1.72
C ARG A 21 -5.31 14.83 0.28
N GLU A 22 -5.69 16.05 -0.11
CA GLU A 22 -5.41 16.59 -1.45
C GLU A 22 -3.90 16.61 -1.73
N SER A 23 -3.09 17.11 -0.80
CA SER A 23 -1.63 17.11 -0.95
C SER A 23 -1.04 15.70 -1.05
N CYS A 24 -1.55 14.73 -0.29
CA CYS A 24 -1.09 13.33 -0.36
C CYS A 24 -1.50 12.66 -1.69
N LEU A 25 -2.69 12.96 -2.19
CA LEU A 25 -3.14 12.49 -3.50
C LEU A 25 -2.29 13.08 -4.62
N ASP A 26 -1.96 14.36 -4.57
CA ASP A 26 -1.06 15.01 -5.54
C ASP A 26 0.35 14.40 -5.50
N ALA A 27 0.87 14.10 -4.31
CA ALA A 27 2.14 13.40 -4.14
C ALA A 27 2.10 11.99 -4.73
N PHE A 28 1.05 11.22 -4.45
CA PHE A 28 0.88 9.88 -5.00
C PHE A 28 0.72 9.92 -6.53
N ASN A 29 -0.09 10.83 -7.06
CA ASN A 29 -0.24 11.04 -8.51
C ASN A 29 1.08 11.41 -9.18
N SER A 30 1.88 12.27 -8.55
CA SER A 30 3.21 12.63 -9.04
C SER A 30 4.20 11.47 -9.03
N TYR A 31 4.07 10.56 -8.05
CA TYR A 31 4.83 9.31 -8.01
C TYR A 31 4.41 8.37 -9.14
N VAL A 32 3.12 8.09 -9.29
CA VAL A 32 2.65 7.12 -10.30
C VAL A 32 2.77 7.63 -11.74
N ALA A 33 2.83 8.94 -11.96
CA ALA A 33 3.06 9.55 -13.28
C ALA A 33 4.42 9.17 -13.91
N ARG A 34 5.31 8.54 -13.14
CA ARG A 34 6.60 8.02 -13.62
C ARG A 34 6.47 6.68 -14.36
N TYR A 35 5.32 6.00 -14.26
CA TYR A 35 5.05 4.71 -14.88
C TYR A 35 4.10 4.84 -16.08
N ASP A 36 4.08 3.83 -16.94
CA ASP A 36 3.24 3.81 -18.13
C ASP A 36 1.77 3.54 -17.77
N ALA A 37 0.96 4.59 -17.77
CA ALA A 37 -0.48 4.49 -17.50
C ALA A 37 -1.26 3.72 -18.59
N SER A 38 -0.65 3.40 -19.74
CA SER A 38 -1.27 2.53 -20.75
C SER A 38 -1.08 1.04 -20.46
N ASP A 39 -0.20 0.67 -19.53
CA ASP A 39 -0.13 -0.69 -18.99
C ASP A 39 -1.33 -0.93 -18.06
N GLU A 40 -2.21 -1.85 -18.47
CA GLU A 40 -3.42 -2.20 -17.71
C GLU A 40 -3.13 -2.61 -16.26
N ARG A 41 -1.93 -3.16 -15.98
CA ARG A 41 -1.50 -3.55 -14.63
C ARG A 41 -1.15 -2.35 -13.76
N ILE A 42 -0.55 -1.31 -14.34
CA ILE A 42 -0.32 -0.03 -13.65
C ILE A 42 -1.67 0.62 -13.36
N ALA A 43 -2.56 0.71 -14.35
CA ALA A 43 -3.89 1.28 -14.18
C ALA A 43 -4.70 0.55 -13.09
N LEU A 44 -4.69 -0.80 -13.11
CA LEU A 44 -5.32 -1.63 -12.10
C LEU A 44 -4.77 -1.35 -10.70
N LYS A 45 -3.45 -1.16 -10.55
CA LYS A 45 -2.83 -0.89 -9.25
C LYS A 45 -3.11 0.52 -8.74
N VAL A 46 -3.23 1.51 -9.62
CA VAL A 46 -3.70 2.85 -9.24
C VAL A 46 -5.13 2.77 -8.70
N GLU A 47 -6.05 2.11 -9.42
CA GLU A 47 -7.44 1.95 -8.99
C GLU A 47 -7.53 1.20 -7.65
N HIS A 48 -6.86 0.06 -7.53
CA HIS A 48 -6.76 -0.72 -6.30
C HIS A 48 -6.29 0.11 -5.10
N THR A 49 -5.28 0.97 -5.31
CA THR A 49 -4.74 1.83 -4.25
C THR A 49 -5.77 2.83 -3.74
N TYR A 50 -6.56 3.44 -4.64
CA TYR A 50 -7.61 4.38 -4.24
C TYR A 50 -8.76 3.70 -3.51
N GLU A 51 -9.20 2.53 -4.00
CA GLU A 51 -10.26 1.75 -3.36
C GLU A 51 -9.80 1.24 -1.97
N ALA A 52 -8.58 0.74 -1.84
CA ALA A 52 -8.01 0.32 -0.56
C ALA A 52 -7.90 1.49 0.44
N ALA A 53 -7.54 2.69 -0.01
CA ALA A 53 -7.53 3.89 0.82
C ALA A 53 -8.95 4.27 1.30
N GLY A 54 -9.94 4.20 0.41
CA GLY A 54 -11.36 4.41 0.74
C GLY A 54 -11.87 3.40 1.77
N LEU A 55 -11.57 2.12 1.59
CA LEU A 55 -11.93 1.07 2.54
C LEU A 55 -11.25 1.26 3.91
N CYS A 56 -9.99 1.70 3.94
CA CYS A 56 -9.34 2.03 5.21
C CYS A 56 -10.06 3.19 5.94
N ASP A 57 -10.50 4.22 5.23
CA ASP A 57 -11.31 5.31 5.78
C ASP A 57 -12.63 4.78 6.34
N GLU A 58 -13.36 3.97 5.57
CA GLU A 58 -14.65 3.40 5.97
C GLU A 58 -14.53 2.51 7.22
N ILE A 59 -13.53 1.61 7.24
CA ILE A 59 -13.27 0.74 8.39
C ILE A 59 -12.92 1.59 9.63
N ALA A 60 -12.01 2.56 9.50
CA ALA A 60 -11.60 3.41 10.62
C ALA A 60 -12.76 4.23 11.19
N ARG A 61 -13.65 4.76 10.33
CA ARG A 61 -14.88 5.42 10.78
C ARG A 61 -15.86 4.47 11.46
N GLY A 62 -16.01 3.26 10.91
CA GLY A 62 -16.86 2.21 11.47
C GLY A 62 -16.42 1.79 12.89
N GLU A 63 -15.11 1.76 13.13
CA GLU A 63 -14.50 1.53 14.45
C GLU A 63 -14.59 2.75 15.38
N GLY A 64 -15.12 3.88 14.90
CA GLY A 64 -15.29 5.10 15.70
C GLY A 64 -13.99 5.82 16.03
N LEU A 65 -12.96 5.68 15.18
CA LEU A 65 -11.66 6.31 15.41
C LEU A 65 -11.75 7.86 15.27
N PRO A 66 -10.89 8.61 15.99
CA PRO A 66 -10.78 10.06 15.80
C PRO A 66 -10.42 10.43 14.37
N SER A 67 -10.80 11.63 13.91
CA SER A 67 -10.57 12.06 12.51
C SER A 67 -9.12 11.94 12.05
N ALA A 68 -8.14 12.26 12.92
CA ALA A 68 -6.72 12.12 12.62
C ALA A 68 -6.30 10.65 12.39
N ASP A 69 -6.90 9.72 13.12
CA ASP A 69 -6.64 8.28 12.94
C ASP A 69 -7.36 7.74 11.70
N VAL A 70 -8.53 8.27 11.35
CA VAL A 70 -9.19 7.97 10.07
C VAL A 70 -8.31 8.43 8.89
N ASP A 71 -7.75 9.63 8.98
CA ASP A 71 -6.80 10.16 8.00
C ASP A 71 -5.52 9.32 7.89
N LEU A 72 -4.96 8.88 9.02
CA LEU A 72 -3.80 7.99 9.05
C LEU A 72 -4.12 6.61 8.45
N ALA A 73 -5.28 6.03 8.74
CA ALA A 73 -5.71 4.76 8.14
C ALA A 73 -5.85 4.89 6.63
N TRP A 74 -6.51 5.94 6.15
CA TRP A 74 -6.63 6.26 4.72
C TRP A 74 -5.25 6.37 4.05
N LEU A 75 -4.30 7.08 4.68
CA LEU A 75 -2.95 7.24 4.13
C LEU A 75 -2.16 5.91 4.14
N CYS A 76 -2.35 5.05 5.15
CA CYS A 76 -1.79 3.70 5.13
C CYS A 76 -2.30 2.91 3.91
N GLY A 77 -3.60 3.00 3.61
CA GLY A 77 -4.19 2.40 2.41
C GLY A 77 -3.65 3.00 1.11
N LEU A 78 -3.43 4.31 1.03
CA LEU A 78 -2.85 4.96 -0.15
C LEU A 78 -1.41 4.50 -0.43
N LEU A 79 -0.66 4.13 0.61
CA LEU A 79 0.78 3.82 0.49
C LEU A 79 1.10 2.31 0.54
N HIS A 80 0.14 1.46 0.93
CA HIS A 80 0.42 0.05 1.23
C HIS A 80 1.13 -0.70 0.10
N ASP A 81 0.70 -0.47 -1.14
CA ASP A 81 1.17 -1.17 -2.34
C ASP A 81 2.13 -0.33 -3.19
N ILE A 82 2.69 0.76 -2.65
CA ILE A 82 3.59 1.67 -3.39
C ILE A 82 4.78 0.93 -4.02
N GLY A 83 5.24 -0.17 -3.39
CA GLY A 83 6.31 -1.01 -3.95
C GLY A 83 5.94 -1.77 -5.23
N ARG A 84 4.65 -1.96 -5.55
CA ARG A 84 4.21 -2.71 -6.74
C ARG A 84 4.58 -2.02 -8.05
N PHE A 85 4.57 -0.70 -8.07
CA PHE A 85 4.91 0.07 -9.27
C PHE A 85 6.39 -0.14 -9.64
N GLU A 86 7.29 -0.04 -8.67
CA GLU A 86 8.70 -0.39 -8.84
C GLU A 86 8.92 -1.86 -9.18
N GLN A 87 8.19 -2.77 -8.52
CA GLN A 87 8.29 -4.20 -8.80
C GLN A 87 7.95 -4.51 -10.26
N LEU A 88 6.86 -3.94 -10.77
CA LEU A 88 6.45 -4.14 -12.15
C LEU A 88 7.46 -3.50 -13.12
N CYS A 89 7.94 -2.30 -12.82
CA CYS A 89 8.93 -1.61 -13.65
C CYS A 89 10.23 -2.40 -13.80
N GLN A 90 10.73 -2.97 -12.70
CA GLN A 90 12.03 -3.65 -12.67
C GLN A 90 11.96 -5.11 -13.13
N TRP A 91 10.87 -5.83 -12.86
CA TRP A 91 10.77 -7.28 -13.14
C TRP A 91 9.64 -7.66 -14.11
N GLY A 92 8.72 -6.76 -14.44
CA GLY A 92 7.60 -7.05 -15.35
C GLY A 92 6.54 -7.99 -14.76
N THR A 93 6.55 -8.25 -13.46
CA THR A 93 5.62 -9.14 -12.75
C THR A 93 5.29 -8.62 -11.34
N PHE A 94 4.12 -8.99 -10.80
CA PHE A 94 3.75 -8.80 -9.40
C PHE A 94 4.07 -10.04 -8.53
N SER A 95 4.66 -11.09 -9.08
CA SER A 95 5.03 -12.28 -8.33
C SER A 95 6.25 -12.00 -7.46
N ASP A 96 6.08 -11.93 -6.14
CA ASP A 96 7.18 -11.79 -5.19
C ASP A 96 8.17 -12.98 -5.26
N ALA A 97 7.66 -14.17 -5.59
CA ALA A 97 8.47 -15.38 -5.72
C ALA A 97 9.40 -15.33 -6.95
N ASP A 98 8.95 -14.68 -8.02
CA ASP A 98 9.71 -14.51 -9.27
C ASP A 98 10.48 -13.18 -9.30
N SER A 99 10.35 -12.35 -8.27
CA SER A 99 11.00 -11.03 -8.16
C SER A 99 11.56 -10.77 -6.75
N CYS A 100 11.00 -9.81 -6.02
CA CYS A 100 11.32 -9.48 -4.64
C CYS A 100 10.04 -9.14 -3.85
N SER A 101 10.16 -9.01 -2.53
CA SER A 101 9.03 -8.59 -1.69
C SER A 101 8.62 -7.16 -2.02
N HIS A 102 7.41 -6.98 -2.55
CA HIS A 102 6.83 -5.65 -2.82
C HIS A 102 6.70 -4.81 -1.54
N ALA A 103 6.38 -5.42 -0.40
CA ALA A 103 6.34 -4.73 0.89
C ALA A 103 7.72 -4.16 1.25
N ALA A 104 8.79 -4.96 1.13
CA ALA A 104 10.14 -4.50 1.37
C ALA A 104 10.59 -3.41 0.38
N LEU A 105 10.18 -3.52 -0.89
CA LEU A 105 10.43 -2.50 -1.90
C LEU A 105 9.67 -1.20 -1.60
N GLY A 106 8.43 -1.30 -1.11
CA GLY A 106 7.64 -0.14 -0.67
C GLY A 106 8.34 0.63 0.45
N ILE A 107 8.94 -0.06 1.43
CA ILE A 107 9.77 0.59 2.45
C ILE A 107 11.01 1.27 1.86
N GLN A 108 11.60 0.73 0.80
CA GLN A 108 12.71 1.41 0.13
C GLN A 108 12.25 2.68 -0.58
N VAL A 109 11.12 2.64 -1.29
CA VAL A 109 10.53 3.81 -1.95
C VAL A 109 10.20 4.91 -0.93
N LEU A 110 9.59 4.53 0.20
CA LEU A 110 9.19 5.48 1.22
C LEU A 110 10.37 6.19 1.90
N LYS A 111 11.59 5.66 1.87
CA LYS A 111 12.76 6.40 2.39
C LYS A 111 12.97 7.74 1.68
N ASP A 112 12.66 7.79 0.39
CA ASP A 112 12.84 8.97 -0.43
C ASP A 112 11.53 9.78 -0.56
N GLU A 113 10.37 9.12 -0.54
CA GLU A 113 9.07 9.75 -0.82
C GLU A 113 8.27 10.12 0.45
N MET A 114 8.54 9.56 1.63
CA MET A 114 7.71 9.74 2.84
C MET A 114 7.48 11.21 3.19
N GLY A 115 8.49 12.06 3.04
CA GLY A 115 8.40 13.50 3.35
C GLY A 115 7.40 14.27 2.50
N SER A 116 6.98 13.71 1.35
CA SER A 116 5.92 14.27 0.51
C SER A 116 4.51 13.93 1.02
N PHE A 117 4.38 12.95 1.92
CA PHE A 117 3.10 12.53 2.50
C PHE A 117 2.94 13.02 3.95
N THR A 118 3.98 12.87 4.77
CA THR A 118 3.97 13.32 6.16
C THR A 118 5.37 13.53 6.71
N ASN A 119 5.49 14.46 7.66
CA ASN A 119 6.69 14.65 8.47
C ASN A 119 6.44 14.34 9.95
N ASP A 120 5.25 13.81 10.29
CA ASP A 120 4.92 13.38 11.64
C ASP A 120 5.61 12.02 11.92
N PRO A 121 6.55 11.95 12.87
CA PRO A 121 7.32 10.73 13.12
C PRO A 121 6.47 9.56 13.61
N GLU A 122 5.33 9.81 14.27
CA GLU A 122 4.40 8.75 14.67
C GLU A 122 3.70 8.18 13.45
N TRP A 123 3.22 9.04 12.55
CA TRP A 123 2.55 8.60 11.31
C TRP A 123 3.52 7.83 10.42
N VAL A 124 4.75 8.34 10.26
CA VAL A 124 5.83 7.64 9.53
C VAL A 124 5.99 6.22 10.04
N HIS A 125 6.14 6.05 11.35
CA HIS A 125 6.35 4.73 11.95
C HIS A 125 5.15 3.78 11.74
N ILE A 126 3.92 4.29 11.84
CA ILE A 126 2.71 3.49 11.60
C ILE A 126 2.57 3.10 10.12
N ILE A 127 2.80 4.03 9.21
CA ILE A 127 2.74 3.80 7.75
C ILE A 127 3.79 2.77 7.34
N GLU A 128 5.04 2.92 7.81
CA GLU A 128 6.09 1.94 7.56
C GLU A 128 5.69 0.55 8.06
N SER A 129 5.09 0.45 9.24
CA SER A 129 4.62 -0.82 9.79
C SER A 129 3.49 -1.43 8.94
N ALA A 130 2.52 -0.62 8.54
CA ALA A 130 1.40 -1.06 7.69
C ALA A 130 1.91 -1.56 6.34
N VAL A 131 2.78 -0.79 5.67
CA VAL A 131 3.39 -1.14 4.37
C VAL A 131 4.24 -2.40 4.50
N ALA A 132 5.10 -2.50 5.52
CA ALA A 132 5.98 -3.65 5.68
C ALA A 132 5.23 -4.96 5.96
N LEU A 133 4.04 -4.89 6.55
CA LEU A 133 3.32 -6.06 7.09
C LEU A 133 1.98 -6.32 6.41
N HIS A 134 1.55 -5.56 5.40
CA HIS A 134 0.22 -5.72 4.81
C HIS A 134 0.03 -7.09 4.13
N SER A 135 1.05 -7.65 3.50
CA SER A 135 0.96 -8.95 2.82
C SER A 135 1.39 -10.15 3.66
N ASP A 136 1.86 -9.94 4.90
CA ASP A 136 2.33 -11.02 5.77
C ASP A 136 1.22 -12.03 6.10
N PHE A 137 1.54 -13.30 6.33
CA PHE A 137 0.51 -14.27 6.74
C PHE A 137 -0.06 -13.95 8.14
N ARG A 138 0.80 -13.50 9.06
CA ARG A 138 0.43 -13.14 10.44
C ARG A 138 1.23 -11.94 10.90
N LEU A 139 0.56 -11.02 11.61
CA LEU A 139 1.24 -9.92 12.27
C LEU A 139 2.12 -10.43 13.42
N PRO A 140 3.34 -9.87 13.60
CA PRO A 140 4.20 -10.25 14.70
C PRO A 140 3.54 -9.93 16.06
N PRO A 141 3.81 -10.72 17.12
CA PRO A 141 3.18 -10.52 18.42
C PRO A 141 3.64 -9.25 19.14
N GLY A 142 4.83 -8.73 18.81
CA GLY A 142 5.46 -7.59 19.49
C GLY A 142 4.98 -6.20 19.09
N LEU A 143 4.03 -6.08 18.16
CA LEU A 143 3.45 -4.78 17.78
C LEU A 143 2.71 -4.15 18.96
N SER A 144 2.83 -2.83 19.11
CA SER A 144 1.94 -2.06 19.96
C SER A 144 0.48 -2.20 19.51
N ALA A 145 -0.45 -1.86 20.39
CA ALA A 145 -1.88 -1.88 20.06
C ALA A 145 -2.19 -0.97 18.85
N ARG A 146 -1.49 0.16 18.73
CA ARG A 146 -1.68 1.15 17.67
C ARG A 146 -1.13 0.65 16.33
N GLU A 147 0.11 0.15 16.29
CA GLU A 147 0.66 -0.48 15.07
C GLU A 147 -0.23 -1.63 14.60
N ARG A 148 -0.66 -2.49 15.53
CA ARG A 148 -1.53 -3.63 15.21
C ARG A 148 -2.86 -3.16 14.62
N LEU A 149 -3.47 -2.11 15.18
CA LEU A 149 -4.73 -1.57 14.69
C LEU A 149 -4.61 -1.15 13.22
N PHE A 150 -3.66 -0.28 12.89
CA PHE A 150 -3.49 0.22 11.53
C PHE A 150 -3.05 -0.86 10.54
N CYS A 151 -2.13 -1.75 10.94
CA CYS A 151 -1.78 -2.89 10.12
C CYS A 151 -3.01 -3.76 9.83
N THR A 152 -3.89 -3.98 10.81
CA THR A 152 -5.10 -4.79 10.62
C THR A 152 -6.08 -4.11 9.67
N ILE A 153 -6.33 -2.81 9.82
CA ILE A 153 -7.20 -2.04 8.93
C ILE A 153 -6.69 -2.11 7.48
N THR A 154 -5.40 -1.83 7.25
CA THR A 154 -4.81 -1.89 5.90
C THR A 154 -4.91 -3.29 5.29
N ARG A 155 -4.66 -4.34 6.09
CA ARG A 155 -4.76 -5.74 5.64
C ARG A 155 -6.17 -6.17 5.29
N ASP A 156 -7.16 -5.67 6.03
CA ASP A 156 -8.55 -6.02 5.80
C ASP A 156 -9.09 -5.25 4.59
N ALA A 157 -8.76 -3.96 4.45
CA ALA A 157 -9.07 -3.16 3.27
C ALA A 157 -8.48 -3.76 1.99
N ASP A 158 -7.18 -4.09 2.00
CA ASP A 158 -6.50 -4.72 0.86
C ASP A 158 -7.17 -6.03 0.43
N LYS A 159 -7.46 -6.93 1.37
CA LYS A 159 -8.17 -8.20 1.05
C LYS A 159 -9.57 -7.99 0.49
N VAL A 160 -10.32 -7.02 1.03
CA VAL A 160 -11.66 -6.70 0.53
C VAL A 160 -11.56 -6.19 -0.90
N ASP A 161 -10.59 -5.33 -1.20
CA ASP A 161 -10.42 -4.82 -2.56
C ASP A 161 -9.89 -5.90 -3.53
N ILE A 162 -8.99 -6.77 -3.08
CA ILE A 162 -8.52 -7.92 -3.86
C ILE A 162 -9.71 -8.76 -4.35
N LEU A 163 -10.74 -8.99 -3.53
CA LEU A 163 -11.95 -9.70 -3.95
C LEU A 163 -12.70 -8.97 -5.08
N ARG A 164 -12.76 -7.63 -5.04
CA ARG A 164 -13.32 -6.82 -6.13
C ARG A 164 -12.48 -6.93 -7.40
N VAL A 165 -11.16 -6.80 -7.29
CA VAL A 165 -10.22 -6.94 -8.41
C VAL A 165 -10.36 -8.30 -9.09
N PHE A 166 -10.38 -9.40 -8.33
CA PHE A 166 -10.59 -10.74 -8.88
C PHE A 166 -11.96 -10.91 -9.57
N ASN A 167 -12.97 -10.16 -9.14
CA ASN A 167 -14.31 -10.22 -9.73
C ASN A 167 -14.44 -9.36 -11.00
N GLN A 168 -13.61 -8.33 -11.17
CA GLN A 168 -13.74 -7.34 -12.24
C GLN A 168 -12.63 -7.40 -13.29
N SER A 169 -11.53 -8.10 -13.02
CA SER A 169 -10.35 -8.16 -13.89
C SER A 169 -10.11 -9.56 -14.47
N SER A 170 -9.33 -9.63 -15.55
CA SER A 170 -8.93 -10.90 -16.16
C SER A 170 -7.85 -11.62 -15.33
N CYS A 171 -7.74 -12.94 -15.47
CA CYS A 171 -6.64 -13.70 -14.86
C CYS A 171 -5.27 -13.22 -15.34
N GLU A 172 -5.17 -12.73 -16.58
CA GLU A 172 -3.92 -12.19 -17.11
C GLU A 172 -3.51 -10.91 -16.37
N ALA A 173 -4.43 -9.98 -16.16
CA ALA A 173 -4.15 -8.73 -15.45
C ALA A 173 -3.82 -8.95 -13.97
N VAL A 174 -4.50 -9.88 -13.30
CA VAL A 174 -4.35 -10.11 -11.85
C VAL A 174 -3.21 -11.06 -11.52
N LEU A 175 -3.08 -12.14 -12.30
CA LEU A 175 -2.19 -13.28 -12.00
C LEU A 175 -1.06 -13.44 -13.02
N GLY A 176 -1.08 -12.70 -14.14
CA GLY A 176 -0.09 -12.86 -15.21
C GLY A 176 -0.22 -14.17 -15.97
N ILE A 177 -1.38 -14.83 -15.93
CA ILE A 177 -1.59 -16.13 -16.59
C ILE A 177 -2.77 -16.12 -17.56
N ASP A 178 -2.67 -16.97 -18.58
CA ASP A 178 -3.74 -17.19 -19.56
C ASP A 178 -5.00 -17.77 -18.89
N PRO A 179 -6.21 -17.31 -19.23
CA PRO A 179 -7.46 -17.84 -18.68
C PRO A 179 -7.66 -19.35 -18.87
N GLY A 180 -7.14 -19.93 -19.96
CA GLY A 180 -7.17 -21.36 -20.21
C GLY A 180 -6.22 -22.15 -19.31
N GLU A 181 -5.08 -21.57 -18.94
CA GLU A 181 -4.20 -22.13 -17.90
C GLU A 181 -4.83 -22.07 -16.52
N PHE A 182 -5.43 -20.92 -16.15
CA PHE A 182 -6.15 -20.75 -14.88
C PHE A 182 -7.24 -21.81 -14.70
N SER A 183 -8.06 -22.01 -15.74
CA SER A 183 -9.18 -22.97 -15.73
C SER A 183 -8.75 -24.43 -15.59
N ARG A 184 -7.49 -24.75 -15.89
CA ARG A 184 -6.93 -26.11 -15.80
C ARG A 184 -6.16 -26.35 -14.50
N GLY A 185 -6.12 -25.36 -13.60
CA GLY A 185 -5.38 -25.45 -12.35
C GLY A 185 -3.87 -25.37 -12.53
N GLY A 186 -3.38 -24.53 -13.44
CA GLY A 186 -1.95 -24.20 -13.53
C GLY A 186 -1.39 -23.77 -12.17
N ASP A 187 -0.16 -24.17 -11.85
CA ASP A 187 0.49 -23.82 -10.57
C ASP A 187 0.79 -22.33 -10.58
N LEU A 188 -0.06 -21.56 -9.90
CA LEU A 188 -0.03 -20.10 -9.97
C LEU A 188 1.25 -19.47 -9.42
N GLY A 189 2.05 -20.18 -8.61
CA GLY A 189 3.17 -19.61 -7.86
C GLY A 189 2.76 -18.55 -6.81
N CYS A 190 1.63 -17.89 -7.05
CA CYS A 190 0.97 -16.86 -6.29
C CYS A 190 0.25 -17.48 -5.09
N GLY A 191 0.82 -17.29 -3.91
CA GLY A 191 0.00 -17.00 -2.73
C GLY A 191 -0.50 -18.12 -1.81
N VAL A 192 -0.24 -19.41 -2.05
CA VAL A 192 -0.65 -20.49 -1.10
C VAL A 192 0.52 -21.25 -0.47
N ARG A 193 1.78 -20.95 -0.83
CA ARG A 193 2.94 -21.56 -0.16
C ARG A 193 3.38 -20.63 0.97
N GLY A 194 2.89 -20.90 2.17
CA GLY A 194 3.45 -20.33 3.40
C GLY A 194 4.98 -20.41 3.36
N VAL A 195 5.62 -19.25 3.56
CA VAL A 195 7.06 -18.98 3.54
C VAL A 195 7.90 -20.25 3.78
N ARG A 196 8.48 -20.82 2.71
CA ARG A 196 9.63 -21.72 2.91
C ARG A 196 10.76 -20.82 3.38
N ARG A 197 11.28 -21.08 4.58
CA ARG A 197 12.50 -20.44 5.09
C ARG A 197 13.55 -20.44 3.97
N ALA A 198 14.10 -19.27 3.67
CA ALA A 198 15.25 -19.17 2.77
C ALA A 198 16.35 -20.12 3.27
N PRO A 199 17.01 -20.89 2.39
CA PRO A 199 18.19 -21.63 2.78
C PRO A 199 19.26 -20.65 3.26
N ALA A 200 19.92 -20.97 4.38
CA ALA A 200 21.00 -20.17 4.92
C ALA A 200 22.07 -19.92 3.85
N PRO A 201 22.69 -18.72 3.79
CA PRO A 201 23.73 -18.44 2.82
C PRO A 201 24.87 -19.43 3.02
N LEU A 202 25.34 -20.02 1.92
CA LEU A 202 26.57 -20.80 1.90
C LEU A 202 27.70 -19.89 2.35
N ALA A 203 28.31 -20.23 3.49
CA ALA A 203 29.52 -19.58 3.98
C ALA A 203 30.59 -19.63 2.87
N ARG A 204 31.16 -18.47 2.55
CA ARG A 204 32.44 -18.39 1.85
C ARG A 204 33.58 -18.44 2.87
#